data_AF-A0A936IFY5-F1
#
_entry.id   AF-A0A936IFY5-F1
#
_cell.length_a   1.000
_cell.length_b   1.000
_cell.length_c   1.000
_cell.angle_alpha   90.00
_cell.angle_beta   90.00
_cell.angle_gamma   90.00
#
_symmetry.space_group_name_H-M   'P 1'
#
loop_
_entity.id
_entity.type
_entity.pdbx_description
1 polymer ?
#
loop_
_entity_poly.entity_id
_entity_poly.type
_entity_poly.pdbx_seq_one_letter_code
_entity_poly.pdbx_strand_id
1 'polypeptide(L)'
;MLTFTDEQLDWIAERIPDARVGPKGGRPAADKRRTLRGIFWVLDNGAKWKDLPSAFGSRSTVHRWFARWVADGVFERLLQSAGRLVETRGGYRLYECFIDATFSKARGGGDGVGVTRVGKGVKIMVLVDARGLPVASSVSAWRSL
;
A
#
# COMPACT_ATOMS: atom_id res chain seq x y z
N MET A 1 -3.45 1.89 -16.67
CA MET A 1 -2.97 2.82 -15.64
C MET A 1 -3.98 2.84 -14.52
N LEU A 2 -3.57 2.61 -13.28
CA LEU A 2 -4.43 2.71 -12.09
C LEU A 2 -4.89 4.17 -11.95
N THR A 3 -6.14 4.44 -12.33
CA THR A 3 -6.72 5.79 -12.31
C THR A 3 -7.77 5.86 -11.22
N PHE A 4 -7.60 6.79 -10.28
CA PHE A 4 -8.59 7.10 -9.26
C PHE A 4 -9.42 8.31 -9.67
N THR A 5 -10.73 8.26 -9.41
CA THR A 5 -11.57 9.47 -9.47
C THR A 5 -11.15 10.47 -8.41
N ASP A 6 -11.55 11.74 -8.56
CA ASP A 6 -11.23 12.75 -7.56
C ASP A 6 -11.83 12.41 -6.20
N GLU A 7 -13.05 11.87 -6.17
CA GLU A 7 -13.74 11.38 -4.96
C GLU A 7 -12.99 10.23 -4.29
N GLN A 8 -12.49 9.26 -5.07
CA GLN A 8 -11.70 8.15 -4.50
C GLN A 8 -10.40 8.67 -3.90
N LEU A 9 -9.75 9.64 -4.55
CA LEU A 9 -8.55 10.27 -4.01
C LEU A 9 -8.83 11.06 -2.74
N ASP A 10 -9.96 11.76 -2.65
CA ASP A 10 -10.36 12.47 -1.44
C ASP A 10 -10.63 11.48 -0.31
N TRP A 11 -11.40 10.42 -0.59
CA TRP A 11 -11.66 9.36 0.37
C TRP A 11 -10.37 8.73 0.92
N ILE A 12 -9.37 8.52 0.07
CA ILE A 12 -8.05 8.04 0.50
C ILE A 12 -7.33 9.13 1.31
N ALA A 13 -7.23 10.35 0.81
CA ALA A 13 -6.46 11.44 1.42
C ALA A 13 -6.95 11.83 2.82
N GLU A 14 -8.27 11.75 3.06
CA GLU A 14 -8.90 11.93 4.39
C GLU A 14 -8.45 10.89 5.42
N ARG A 15 -8.09 9.69 4.97
CA ARG A 15 -7.70 8.55 5.84
C ARG A 15 -6.20 8.46 6.07
N ILE A 16 -5.44 9.38 5.49
CA ILE A 16 -3.99 9.47 5.65
C ILE A 16 -3.66 10.57 6.64
N PRO A 17 -2.77 10.32 7.61
CA PRO A 17 -2.38 11.33 8.58
C PRO A 17 -1.79 12.57 7.91
N ASP A 18 -2.15 13.74 8.43
CA ASP A 18 -1.53 15.00 8.02
C ASP A 18 -0.04 15.04 8.36
N ALA A 19 0.68 15.90 7.63
CA ALA A 19 2.05 16.20 7.99
C ALA A 19 2.10 16.81 9.39
N ARG A 20 2.95 16.24 10.25
CA ARG A 20 3.28 16.85 11.53
C ARG A 20 3.89 18.22 11.27
N VAL A 21 3.21 19.27 11.70
CA VAL A 21 3.73 20.64 11.70
C VAL A 21 4.40 20.88 13.05
N GLY A 22 5.68 21.25 13.02
CA GLY A 22 6.42 21.57 14.25
C GLY A 22 5.94 22.88 14.87
N PRO A 23 6.22 23.15 16.16
CA PRO A 23 5.78 24.37 16.86
C PRO A 23 6.30 25.66 16.22
N LYS A 24 7.47 25.61 15.58
CA LYS A 24 8.10 26.74 14.87
C LYS A 24 7.65 26.89 13.41
N GLY A 25 6.68 26.09 12.98
CA GLY A 25 6.35 25.94 11.57
C GLY A 25 7.45 25.26 10.76
N GLY A 26 7.32 25.31 9.44
CA GLY A 26 8.28 24.71 8.50
C GLY A 26 7.80 24.85 7.06
N ARG A 27 8.54 24.24 6.12
CA ARG A 27 8.13 24.17 4.71
C ARG A 27 6.72 23.57 4.61
N PRO A 28 5.80 24.16 3.82
CA PRO A 28 4.47 23.60 3.62
C PRO A 28 4.52 22.11 3.28
N ALA A 29 3.58 21.36 3.84
CA ALA A 29 3.44 19.94 3.55
C ALA A 29 3.27 19.72 2.04
N ALA A 30 3.76 18.58 1.56
CA ALA A 30 3.48 18.21 0.17
C ALA A 30 1.99 17.97 0.00
N ASP A 31 1.46 18.33 -1.17
CA ASP A 31 0.08 18.02 -1.53
C ASP A 31 -0.15 16.49 -1.49
N LYS A 32 -1.08 16.05 -0.64
CA LYS A 32 -1.37 14.63 -0.41
C LYS A 32 -1.86 13.95 -1.68
N ARG A 33 -2.78 14.58 -2.42
CA ARG A 33 -3.38 14.00 -3.65
C ARG A 33 -2.33 13.80 -4.72
N ARG A 34 -1.49 14.81 -4.94
CA ARG A 34 -0.38 14.78 -5.88
C ARG A 34 0.65 13.71 -5.49
N THR A 35 0.97 13.62 -4.20
CA THR A 35 1.89 12.61 -3.66
C THR A 35 1.33 11.20 -3.86
N LEU A 36 0.05 10.98 -3.54
CA LEU A 36 -0.65 9.70 -3.75
C LEU A 36 -0.64 9.27 -5.21
N ARG A 37 -1.00 10.17 -6.12
CA ARG A 37 -0.95 9.90 -7.57
C ARG A 37 0.46 9.48 -8.01
N GLY A 38 1.50 10.16 -7.50
CA GLY A 38 2.88 9.79 -7.79
C GLY A 38 3.27 8.41 -7.27
N ILE A 39 2.87 8.05 -6.05
CA ILE A 39 3.10 6.72 -5.48
C ILE A 39 2.39 5.66 -6.32
N PHE A 40 1.10 5.84 -6.60
CA PHE A 40 0.32 4.87 -7.36
C PHE A 40 0.81 4.72 -8.79
N TRP A 41 1.28 5.79 -9.43
CA TRP A 41 1.91 5.70 -10.74
C TRP A 41 3.15 4.80 -10.71
N VAL A 42 4.01 4.94 -9.70
CA VAL A 42 5.20 4.08 -9.54
C VAL A 42 4.81 2.62 -9.33
N LEU A 43 3.82 2.38 -8.46
CA LEU A 43 3.36 1.02 -8.13
C LEU A 43 2.68 0.32 -9.32
N ASP A 44 1.88 1.05 -10.09
CA ASP A 44 1.17 0.54 -11.27
C ASP A 44 2.11 0.23 -12.44
N ASN A 45 3.15 1.06 -12.64
CA ASN A 45 4.09 0.90 -13.75
C ASN A 45 5.32 0.04 -13.41
N GLY A 46 5.53 -0.29 -12.12
CA GLY A 46 6.76 -0.93 -11.66
C GLY A 46 8.03 -0.11 -11.92
N ALA A 47 7.89 1.21 -12.07
CA ALA A 47 8.98 2.10 -12.45
C ALA A 47 9.95 2.34 -11.30
N LYS A 48 11.19 2.74 -11.60
CA LYS A 48 12.11 3.20 -10.55
C LYS A 48 11.68 4.59 -10.10
N TRP A 49 11.82 4.90 -8.81
CA TRP A 49 11.51 6.23 -8.25
C TRP A 49 12.21 7.40 -8.96
N LYS A 50 13.37 7.16 -9.56
CA LYS A 50 14.10 8.17 -10.35
C LYS A 50 13.40 8.57 -11.65
N ASP A 51 12.53 7.69 -12.15
CA ASP A 51 11.78 7.85 -13.40
C ASP A 51 10.38 8.44 -13.15
N LEU A 52 10.07 8.80 -11.90
CA LEU A 52 8.81 9.45 -11.54
C LEU A 52 8.65 10.79 -12.31
N PRO A 53 7.54 11.00 -13.04
CA PRO A 53 7.27 12.26 -13.72
C PRO A 53 7.25 13.44 -12.74
N SER A 54 7.90 14.56 -13.13
CA SER A 54 7.97 15.79 -12.34
C SER A 54 6.60 16.41 -12.06
N ALA A 55 5.58 16.06 -12.87
CA ALA A 55 4.18 16.42 -12.64
C ALA A 55 3.68 15.97 -11.26
N PHE A 56 4.21 14.90 -10.66
CA PHE A 56 3.85 14.45 -9.31
C PHE A 56 4.68 15.08 -8.18
N GLY A 57 5.63 15.95 -8.52
CA GLY A 57 6.52 16.62 -7.58
C GLY A 57 7.90 15.98 -7.54
N SER A 58 8.69 16.35 -6.52
CA SER A 58 10.04 15.80 -6.38
C SER A 58 10.00 14.31 -6.00
N ARG A 59 10.73 13.48 -6.74
CA ARG A 59 10.93 12.06 -6.45
C ARG A 59 11.35 11.78 -5.00
N SER A 60 12.19 12.63 -4.41
CA SER A 60 12.66 12.45 -3.04
C SER A 60 11.55 12.71 -2.02
N THR A 61 10.65 13.66 -2.31
CA THR A 61 9.49 13.94 -1.47
C THR A 61 8.45 12.83 -1.56
N VAL A 62 8.15 12.35 -2.77
CA VAL A 62 7.16 11.27 -2.96
C VAL A 62 7.63 9.98 -2.30
N HIS A 63 8.89 9.58 -2.52
CA HIS A 63 9.46 8.40 -1.88
C HIS A 63 9.49 8.53 -0.34
N ARG A 64 9.87 9.70 0.20
CA ARG A 64 9.89 9.93 1.65
C ARG A 64 8.51 9.75 2.28
N TRP A 65 7.48 10.25 1.61
CA TRP A 65 6.09 10.08 2.06
C TRP A 65 5.63 8.62 1.97
N PHE A 66 5.95 7.93 0.87
CA PHE A 66 5.69 6.50 0.74
C PHE A 66 6.31 5.71 1.90
N ALA A 67 7.62 5.86 2.13
CA ALA A 67 8.33 5.15 3.19
C ALA A 67 7.74 5.44 4.58
N ARG A 68 7.39 6.71 4.84
CA ARG A 68 6.74 7.10 6.09
C ARG A 68 5.37 6.45 6.25
N TRP A 69 4.53 6.47 5.22
CA TRP A 69 3.19 5.89 5.27
C TRP A 69 3.21 4.36 5.39
N VAL A 70 4.20 3.69 4.79
CA VAL A 70 4.46 2.26 5.04
C VAL A 70 4.81 2.04 6.51
N ALA A 71 5.78 2.79 7.07
CA ALA A 71 6.16 2.65 8.47
C ALA A 71 5.03 2.97 9.45
N ASP A 72 4.17 3.93 9.10
CA ASP A 72 3.00 4.33 9.88
C ASP A 72 1.81 3.36 9.69
N GLY A 73 1.91 2.31 8.87
CA GLY A 73 0.85 1.32 8.62
C GLY A 73 -0.38 1.87 7.89
N VAL A 74 -0.20 2.92 7.08
CA VAL A 74 -1.30 3.65 6.42
C VAL A 74 -2.00 2.79 5.37
N PHE A 75 -1.25 2.06 4.57
CA PHE A 75 -1.81 1.27 3.47
C PHE A 75 -2.63 0.08 3.98
N GLU A 76 -2.21 -0.55 5.07
CA GLU A 76 -2.93 -1.61 5.75
C GLU A 76 -4.28 -1.11 6.27
N ARG A 77 -4.29 0.06 6.92
CA ARG A 77 -5.54 0.68 7.40
C ARG A 77 -6.46 1.12 6.27
N LEU A 78 -5.90 1.60 5.15
CA LEU A 78 -6.66 1.94 3.95
C LEU A 78 -7.35 0.71 3.37
N LEU A 79 -6.61 -0.40 3.21
CA LEU A 79 -7.16 -1.65 2.71
C LEU A 79 -8.28 -2.18 3.62
N GLN A 80 -8.07 -2.17 4.94
CA GLN A 80 -9.10 -2.56 5.91
C GLN A 80 -10.34 -1.65 5.83
N SER A 81 -10.15 -0.35 5.66
CA SER A 81 -11.26 0.61 5.56
C SER A 81 -12.04 0.44 4.27
N ALA A 82 -11.36 0.15 3.16
CA ALA A 82 -12.00 -0.17 1.89
C ALA A 82 -12.77 -1.50 2.00
N GLY A 83 -12.19 -2.51 2.65
CA GLY A 83 -12.86 -3.78 2.88
C GLY A 83 -14.13 -3.65 3.73
N ARG A 84 -14.09 -2.85 4.80
CA ARG A 84 -15.28 -2.51 5.60
C ARG A 84 -16.35 -1.78 4.79
N LEU A 85 -15.96 -0.92 3.84
CA LEU A 85 -16.91 -0.25 2.96
C LEU A 85 -17.60 -1.23 2.02
N VAL A 86 -16.87 -2.22 1.51
CA VAL A 86 -17.45 -3.30 0.69
C VAL A 86 -18.40 -4.16 1.53
N GLU A 87 -18.01 -4.52 2.75
CA GLU A 87 -18.81 -5.32 3.67
C GLU A 87 -20.13 -4.64 4.05
N THR A 88 -20.06 -3.38 4.48
CA THR A 88 -21.26 -2.61 4.87
C THR A 88 -22.26 -2.41 3.73
N ARG A 89 -21.80 -2.49 2.48
CA ARG A 89 -22.64 -2.42 1.27
C ARG A 89 -23.10 -3.79 0.77
N GLY A 90 -22.81 -4.89 1.48
CA GLY A 90 -23.11 -6.25 1.01
C GLY A 90 -22.38 -6.61 -0.29
N GLY A 91 -21.21 -6.00 -0.50
CA GLY A 91 -20.47 -6.09 -1.75
C GLY A 91 -19.73 -7.42 -1.93
N TYR A 92 -19.38 -8.14 -0.87
CA TYR A 92 -18.68 -9.40 -1.02
C TYR A 92 -19.57 -10.54 -1.56
N ARG A 93 -18.96 -11.50 -2.23
CA ARG A 93 -19.54 -12.76 -2.67
C ARG A 93 -18.77 -13.92 -2.04
N LEU A 94 -19.08 -14.19 -0.76
CA LEU A 94 -18.35 -15.12 0.10
C LEU A 94 -18.80 -16.58 -0.01
N TYR A 95 -19.67 -16.93 -0.98
CA TYR A 95 -20.06 -18.32 -1.22
C TYR A 95 -18.90 -19.16 -1.79
N GLU A 96 -17.91 -18.49 -2.37
CA GLU A 96 -16.65 -19.07 -2.84
C GLU A 96 -15.55 -18.03 -2.65
N CYS A 97 -14.37 -18.49 -2.24
CA CYS A 97 -13.20 -17.65 -2.07
C CYS A 97 -11.97 -18.35 -2.64
N PHE A 98 -11.09 -17.58 -3.26
CA PHE A 98 -9.82 -18.07 -3.79
C PHE A 98 -8.68 -17.53 -2.93
N ILE A 99 -7.74 -18.41 -2.59
CA ILE A 99 -6.51 -18.03 -1.89
C ILE A 99 -5.32 -18.39 -2.75
N ASP A 100 -4.47 -17.40 -2.97
CA ASP A 100 -3.17 -17.61 -3.60
C ASP A 100 -2.07 -16.89 -2.84
N ALA A 101 -0.85 -17.35 -3.02
CA ALA A 101 0.29 -16.81 -2.32
C ALA A 101 1.54 -16.73 -3.20
N THR A 102 2.23 -15.60 -3.12
CA THR A 102 3.50 -15.37 -3.80
C THR A 102 4.64 -15.17 -2.81
N PHE A 103 5.86 -15.50 -3.23
CA PHE A 103 7.06 -15.30 -2.44
C PHE A 103 7.85 -14.09 -2.94
N SER A 104 8.09 -13.12 -2.04
CA SER A 104 8.91 -11.95 -2.33
C SER A 104 10.28 -12.08 -1.67
N LYS A 105 11.34 -12.06 -2.50
CA LYS A 105 12.73 -12.18 -2.02
C LYS A 105 13.16 -10.90 -1.30
N ALA A 106 13.69 -11.04 -0.10
CA ALA A 106 14.24 -9.95 0.70
C ALA A 106 15.68 -10.28 1.08
N ARG A 107 16.61 -10.11 0.12
CA ARG A 107 18.03 -10.48 0.30
C ARG A 107 18.71 -9.69 1.41
N GLY A 108 18.30 -8.44 1.64
CA GLY A 108 18.82 -7.58 2.70
C GLY A 108 18.39 -7.98 4.11
N GLY A 109 17.47 -8.94 4.25
CA GLY A 109 16.90 -9.29 5.55
C GLY A 109 15.98 -8.20 6.10
N GLY A 110 15.80 -8.20 7.42
CA GLY A 110 14.92 -7.29 8.14
C GLY A 110 13.97 -8.04 9.07
N ASP A 111 13.32 -7.29 9.96
CA ASP A 111 12.30 -7.84 10.84
C ASP A 111 11.16 -8.43 9.99
N GLY A 112 10.72 -9.64 10.33
CA GLY A 112 9.68 -10.33 9.58
C GLY A 112 10.14 -10.99 8.26
N VAL A 113 11.45 -11.05 7.98
CA VAL A 113 11.99 -11.85 6.86
C VAL A 113 12.41 -13.24 7.34
N GLY A 114 11.89 -14.28 6.69
CA GLY A 114 12.20 -15.69 6.99
C GLY A 114 13.13 -16.32 5.98
N VAL A 115 13.81 -17.40 6.38
CA VAL A 115 14.55 -18.28 5.46
C VAL A 115 13.60 -19.39 5.00
N THR A 116 13.48 -19.56 3.69
CA THR A 116 12.66 -20.62 3.07
C THR A 116 13.51 -21.46 2.12
N ARG A 117 12.94 -22.57 1.61
CA ARG A 117 13.56 -23.38 0.54
C ARG A 117 13.96 -22.55 -0.69
N VAL A 118 13.19 -21.50 -1.01
CA VAL A 118 13.41 -20.63 -2.19
C VAL A 118 14.27 -19.40 -1.88
N GLY A 119 14.73 -19.25 -0.63
CA GLY A 119 15.63 -18.19 -0.16
C GLY A 119 15.05 -17.35 0.96
N LYS A 120 15.75 -16.26 1.29
CA LYS A 120 15.31 -15.26 2.28
C LYS A 120 14.22 -14.37 1.72
N GLY A 121 13.10 -14.23 2.43
CA GLY A 121 11.97 -13.42 1.98
C GLY A 121 10.73 -13.53 2.85
N VAL A 122 9.61 -13.10 2.26
CA VAL A 122 8.29 -13.12 2.87
C VAL A 122 7.29 -13.81 1.92
N LYS A 123 6.27 -14.42 2.50
CA LYS A 123 5.12 -14.92 1.75
C LYS A 123 4.00 -13.89 1.84
N ILE A 124 3.49 -13.48 0.70
CA ILE A 124 2.34 -12.58 0.58
C ILE A 124 1.17 -13.45 0.15
N MET A 125 0.14 -13.52 0.97
CA MET A 125 -1.08 -14.29 0.72
C MET A 125 -2.25 -13.33 0.57
N VAL A 126 -3.11 -13.57 -0.41
CA VAL A 126 -4.33 -12.79 -0.62
C VAL A 126 -5.50 -13.75 -0.77
N LEU A 127 -6.55 -13.50 0.01
CA LEU A 127 -7.86 -14.13 -0.13
C LEU A 127 -8.75 -13.16 -0.89
N VAL A 128 -9.38 -13.64 -1.95
CA VAL A 128 -10.34 -12.88 -2.75
C VAL A 128 -11.69 -13.59 -2.79
N ASP A 129 -12.77 -12.82 -2.90
CA ASP A 129 -14.12 -13.36 -3.08
C ASP A 129 -14.34 -13.92 -4.49
N ALA A 130 -15.52 -14.47 -4.76
CA ALA A 130 -15.88 -15.04 -6.06
C ALA A 130 -15.81 -14.05 -7.25
N ARG A 131 -15.66 -12.74 -7.00
CA ARG A 131 -15.51 -11.69 -8.02
C ARG A 131 -14.10 -11.10 -8.06
N GLY A 132 -13.17 -11.66 -7.28
CA GLY A 132 -11.80 -11.16 -7.18
C GLY A 132 -11.62 -9.96 -6.26
N LEU A 133 -12.61 -9.58 -5.44
CA LEU A 133 -12.44 -8.52 -4.46
C LEU A 133 -11.56 -9.00 -3.31
N PRO A 134 -10.49 -8.27 -2.92
CA PRO A 134 -9.68 -8.63 -1.78
C PRO A 134 -10.51 -8.66 -0.48
N VAL A 135 -10.52 -9.81 0.18
CA VAL A 135 -11.19 -10.03 1.47
C VAL A 135 -10.18 -9.91 2.60
N ALA A 136 -9.00 -10.51 2.44
CA ALA A 136 -7.93 -10.47 3.42
C ALA A 136 -6.56 -10.58 2.73
N SER A 137 -5.55 -9.97 3.35
CA SER A 137 -4.15 -10.12 2.94
C SER A 137 -3.28 -10.39 4.16
N SER A 138 -2.28 -11.25 4.00
CA SER A 138 -1.29 -11.54 5.04
C SER A 138 0.11 -11.52 4.45
N VAL A 139 1.05 -10.92 5.19
CA VAL A 139 2.48 -10.97 4.89
C VAL A 139 3.16 -11.62 6.08
N SER A 140 3.84 -12.74 5.85
CA SER A 140 4.50 -13.47 6.94
C SER A 140 5.89 -13.98 6.55
N ALA A 141 6.77 -13.98 7.55
CA ALA A 141 7.95 -14.81 7.54
C ALA A 141 7.52 -16.27 7.70
N TRP A 142 8.09 -17.19 6.93
CA TRP A 142 7.98 -18.60 7.29
C TRP A 142 8.76 -18.83 8.59
N ARG A 143 8.06 -19.15 9.68
CA ARG A 143 8.66 -19.72 10.89
C ARG A 143 8.31 -21.21 10.89
N SER A 144 9.32 -22.07 10.89
CA SER A 144 9.11 -23.47 11.27
C SER A 144 8.53 -23.49 12.69
N LEU A 145 7.37 -24.12 12.85
CA LEU A 145 6.83 -24.52 14.14
C LEU A 145 7.82 -25.45 14.85
#